data_AF-A0A6I1DTF3-F1
#
_entry.id   AF-A0A6I1DTF3-F1
#
_cell.length_a   1.000
_cell.length_b   1.000
_cell.length_c   1.000
_cell.angle_alpha   90.00
_cell.angle_beta   90.00
_cell.angle_gamma   90.00
#
_symmetry.space_group_name_H-M   'P 1'
#
loop_
_entity.id
_entity.type
_entity.pdbx_description
1 polymer ?
#
loop_
_entity_poly.entity_id
_entity_poly.type
_entity_poly.pdbx_seq_one_letter_code
_entity_poly.pdbx_strand_id
1 'polypeptide(L)'
;LNKLRKVSAQNLTRSWLTIPHVTQHDNADITDLEAFRKSQNKRLEREGVKLTMLAFLVAACARALKEYPRFNSSLENSGEALIEKRYINIGIAVDTPNGLVVPVIKDADKKGIK
;
A
#
# COMPACT_ATOMS: atom_id res chain seq x y z
N LEU A 1 26.72 -6.47 3.80
CA LEU A 1 25.42 -5.77 3.73
C LEU A 1 25.64 -4.27 3.56
N ASN A 2 24.97 -3.63 2.59
CA ASN A 2 24.94 -2.17 2.47
C ASN A 2 24.06 -1.54 3.58
N LYS A 3 24.13 -0.21 3.75
CA LYS A 3 23.41 0.52 4.80
C LYS A 3 21.90 0.28 4.76
N LEU A 4 21.31 0.29 3.56
CA LEU A 4 19.86 0.11 3.39
C LEU A 4 19.41 -1.27 3.87
N ARG A 5 20.09 -2.34 3.46
CA ARG A 5 19.76 -3.71 3.90
C ARG A 5 19.94 -3.90 5.41
N LYS A 6 20.91 -3.22 6.05
CA LYS A 6 21.06 -3.26 7.51
C LYS A 6 19.85 -2.63 8.22
N VAL A 7 19.38 -1.49 7.73
CA VAL A 7 18.18 -0.80 8.26
C VAL A 7 16.93 -1.67 8.07
N SER A 8 16.75 -2.25 6.87
CA SER A 8 15.64 -3.17 6.61
C SER A 8 15.64 -4.35 7.58
N ALA A 9 16.80 -4.98 7.80
CA ALA A 9 16.92 -6.10 8.73
C ALA A 9 16.52 -5.71 10.17
N GLN A 10 16.98 -4.55 10.66
CA GLN A 10 16.60 -4.05 11.99
C GLN A 10 15.10 -3.81 12.11
N ASN A 11 14.48 -3.17 11.11
CA ASN A 11 13.05 -2.86 11.11
C ASN A 11 12.17 -4.12 11.01
N LEU A 12 12.56 -5.07 10.17
CA LEU A 12 11.84 -6.34 10.01
C LEU A 12 11.93 -7.19 11.27
N THR A 13 13.12 -7.33 11.87
CA THR A 13 13.29 -8.07 13.14
C THR A 13 12.49 -7.42 14.26
N ARG A 14 12.50 -6.08 14.39
CA ARG A 14 11.67 -5.39 15.39
C ARG A 14 10.19 -5.67 15.19
N SER A 15 9.69 -5.58 13.95
CA SER A 15 8.28 -5.85 13.64
C SER A 15 7.92 -7.29 13.99
N TRP A 16 8.75 -8.26 13.59
CA TRP A 16 8.57 -9.69 13.85
C TRP A 16 8.46 -10.02 15.35
N LEU A 17 9.29 -9.37 16.18
CA LEU A 17 9.30 -9.62 17.62
C LEU A 17 8.17 -8.91 18.38
N THR A 18 7.58 -7.84 17.82
CA THR A 18 6.63 -6.98 18.55
C THR A 18 5.18 -7.17 18.13
N ILE A 19 4.92 -7.70 16.93
CA ILE A 19 3.56 -7.85 16.39
C ILE A 19 3.21 -9.35 16.36
N PRO A 20 2.09 -9.77 16.97
CA PRO A 20 1.56 -11.12 16.79
C PRO A 20 0.93 -11.22 15.39
N HIS A 21 1.67 -11.75 14.44
CA HIS A 21 1.25 -11.78 13.03
C HIS A 21 0.25 -12.91 12.76
N VAL A 22 -0.81 -12.57 12.03
CA VAL A 22 -1.71 -13.51 11.37
C VAL A 22 -1.88 -13.06 9.92
N THR A 23 -1.89 -14.00 8.99
CA THR A 23 -2.09 -13.72 7.56
C THR A 23 -3.44 -14.28 7.13
N GLN A 24 -4.33 -13.40 6.64
CA GLN A 24 -5.58 -13.79 6.01
C GLN A 24 -5.38 -13.87 4.49
N HIS A 25 -5.94 -14.91 3.88
CA HIS A 25 -5.94 -15.10 2.42
C HIS A 25 -7.36 -15.02 1.87
N ASP A 26 -7.50 -14.39 0.71
CA ASP A 26 -8.76 -14.30 -0.03
C ASP A 26 -8.47 -14.08 -1.53
N ASN A 27 -9.47 -14.31 -2.39
CA ASN A 27 -9.39 -14.09 -3.82
C ASN A 27 -10.47 -13.12 -4.29
N ALA A 28 -10.11 -12.18 -5.17
CA ALA A 28 -11.04 -11.31 -5.85
C ALA A 28 -11.04 -11.60 -7.34
N ASP A 29 -12.21 -11.75 -7.95
CA ASP A 29 -12.35 -11.79 -9.41
C ASP A 29 -12.08 -10.39 -9.97
N ILE A 30 -11.07 -10.29 -10.85
CA ILE A 30 -10.63 -9.05 -11.48
C ILE A 30 -10.92 -9.01 -12.99
N THR A 31 -11.75 -9.91 -13.51
CA THR A 31 -12.00 -10.08 -14.95
C THR A 31 -12.42 -8.77 -15.61
N ASP A 32 -13.45 -8.12 -15.07
CA ASP A 32 -13.95 -6.85 -15.61
C ASP A 32 -12.97 -5.69 -15.39
N LEU A 33 -12.29 -5.69 -14.24
CA LEU A 33 -11.29 -4.68 -13.92
C LEU A 33 -10.09 -4.73 -14.87
N GLU A 34 -9.64 -5.93 -15.22
CA GLU A 34 -8.53 -6.14 -16.13
C GLU A 34 -8.93 -5.78 -17.57
N ALA A 35 -10.15 -6.12 -18.00
CA ALA A 35 -10.70 -5.67 -19.27
C ALA A 35 -10.76 -4.13 -19.35
N PHE A 36 -11.26 -3.48 -18.28
CA PHE A 36 -11.28 -2.03 -18.15
C PHE A 36 -9.86 -1.45 -18.24
N ARG A 37 -8.91 -1.93 -17.45
CA ARG A 37 -7.51 -1.46 -17.43
C ARG A 37 -6.87 -1.55 -18.83
N LYS A 38 -7.07 -2.66 -19.55
CA LYS A 38 -6.57 -2.82 -20.92
C LYS A 38 -7.20 -1.81 -21.89
N SER A 39 -8.51 -1.58 -21.80
CA SER A 39 -9.19 -0.58 -22.63
C SER A 39 -8.66 0.84 -22.38
N GLN A 40 -8.40 1.18 -21.11
CA GLN A 40 -7.87 2.50 -20.73
C GLN A 40 -6.44 2.70 -21.21
N ASN A 41 -5.60 1.67 -21.11
CA ASN A 41 -4.22 1.76 -21.62
C ASN A 41 -4.15 2.00 -23.12
N LYS A 42 -5.04 1.38 -23.92
CA LYS A 42 -5.13 1.67 -25.36
C LYS A 42 -5.45 3.15 -25.63
N ARG A 43 -6.26 3.77 -24.76
CA ARG A 43 -6.62 5.19 -24.88
C ARG A 43 -5.48 6.12 -24.42
N LEU A 44 -4.80 5.75 -23.33
CA LEU A 44 -3.75 6.55 -22.70
C LEU A 44 -2.37 6.39 -23.35
N GLU A 45 -2.22 5.47 -24.30
CA GLU A 45 -0.97 5.22 -25.01
C GLU A 45 -0.40 6.50 -25.64
N ARG A 46 -1.26 7.36 -26.19
CA ARG A 46 -0.86 8.67 -26.78
C ARG A 46 -0.38 9.69 -25.74
N GLU A 47 -0.75 9.52 -24.48
CA GLU A 47 -0.34 10.39 -23.38
C GLU A 47 0.93 9.87 -22.68
N GLY A 48 1.47 8.72 -23.11
CA GLY A 48 2.65 8.09 -22.48
C GLY A 48 2.39 7.56 -21.06
N VAL A 49 1.13 7.48 -20.63
CA VAL A 49 0.72 7.01 -19.29
C VAL A 49 0.31 5.55 -19.36
N LYS A 50 0.85 4.73 -18.45
CA LYS A 50 0.52 3.31 -18.32
C LYS A 50 -0.15 3.00 -17.00
N LEU A 51 -1.44 2.68 -17.04
CA LEU A 51 -2.20 2.21 -15.89
C LEU A 51 -1.86 0.75 -15.58
N THR A 52 -1.34 0.55 -14.38
CA THR A 52 -1.08 -0.77 -13.80
C THR A 52 -2.18 -1.13 -12.80
N MET A 53 -2.28 -2.41 -12.43
CA MET A 53 -3.24 -2.87 -11.42
C MET A 53 -2.99 -2.21 -10.06
N LEU A 54 -1.74 -1.81 -9.79
CA LEU A 54 -1.33 -1.15 -8.55
C LEU A 54 -2.15 0.11 -8.26
N ALA A 55 -2.46 0.94 -9.27
CA ALA A 55 -3.24 2.16 -9.07
C ALA A 55 -4.66 1.84 -8.55
N PHE A 56 -5.27 0.76 -9.07
CA PHE A 56 -6.58 0.30 -8.61
C PHE A 56 -6.52 -0.29 -7.20
N LEU A 57 -5.48 -1.06 -6.88
CA LEU A 57 -5.27 -1.60 -5.53
C LEU A 57 -5.08 -0.49 -4.49
N VAL A 58 -4.30 0.55 -4.81
CA VAL A 58 -4.12 1.71 -3.92
C VAL A 58 -5.45 2.43 -3.69
N ALA A 59 -6.22 2.66 -4.75
CA ALA A 59 -7.53 3.31 -4.64
C ALA A 59 -8.53 2.45 -3.84
N ALA A 60 -8.55 1.13 -4.04
CA ALA A 60 -9.40 0.20 -3.30
C ALA A 60 -9.03 0.15 -1.82
N CYS A 61 -7.73 0.01 -1.50
CA CYS A 61 -7.23 0.06 -0.13
C CYS A 61 -7.54 1.40 0.55
N ALA A 62 -7.39 2.53 -0.16
CA ALA A 62 -7.71 3.84 0.41
C ALA A 62 -9.19 3.96 0.77
N ARG A 63 -10.09 3.42 -0.06
CA ARG A 63 -11.54 3.36 0.25
C ARG A 63 -11.81 2.44 1.45
N ALA A 64 -11.22 1.25 1.46
CA ALA A 64 -11.37 0.31 2.57
C ALA A 64 -10.85 0.88 3.90
N LEU A 65 -9.70 1.56 3.90
CA LEU A 65 -9.16 2.21 5.09
C LEU A 65 -10.05 3.35 5.63
N LYS A 66 -10.83 3.98 4.76
CA LYS A 66 -11.81 5.01 5.14
C LYS A 66 -13.07 4.40 5.76
N GLU A 67 -13.54 3.28 5.20
CA GLU A 67 -14.71 2.55 5.68
C GLU A 67 -14.43 1.80 6.99
N TYR A 68 -13.21 1.26 7.13
CA TYR A 68 -12.76 0.50 8.29
C TYR A 68 -11.59 1.22 9.00
N PRO A 69 -11.85 2.32 9.73
CA PRO A 69 -10.83 3.23 10.27
C PRO A 69 -9.86 2.56 11.26
N ARG A 70 -10.28 1.45 11.89
CA ARG A 70 -9.41 0.66 12.78
C ARG A 70 -8.18 0.11 12.05
N PHE A 71 -8.27 -0.21 10.76
CA PHE A 71 -7.10 -0.60 9.95
C PHE A 71 -6.15 0.59 9.67
N ASN A 72 -6.66 1.82 9.68
CA ASN A 72 -5.86 3.04 9.54
C ASN A 72 -5.46 3.63 10.90
N SER A 73 -5.02 2.79 11.82
CA SER A 73 -4.64 3.20 13.17
C SER A 73 -3.23 2.72 13.55
N SER A 74 -2.76 3.13 14.72
CA SER A 74 -1.55 2.58 15.33
C SER A 74 -1.76 2.44 16.82
N LEU A 75 -1.21 1.38 17.41
CA LEU A 75 -1.23 1.21 18.85
C LEU A 75 -0.28 2.23 19.50
N GLU A 76 -0.76 2.93 20.52
CA GLU A 76 0.09 3.79 21.35
C GLU A 76 1.16 2.95 22.06
N ASN A 77 2.29 3.54 22.40
CA ASN A 77 3.41 2.85 23.05
C ASN A 77 3.04 2.14 24.38
N SER A 78 2.01 2.62 25.09
CA SER A 78 1.49 1.97 26.31
C SER A 78 0.72 0.67 26.03
N GLY A 79 0.19 0.51 24.81
CA GLY A 79 -0.76 -0.54 24.46
C GLY A 79 -2.20 -0.25 24.87
N GLU A 80 -2.48 0.88 25.53
CA GLU A 80 -3.79 1.17 26.14
C GLU A 80 -4.75 1.91 25.20
N ALA A 81 -4.23 2.51 24.12
CA ALA A 81 -5.02 3.30 23.18
C ALA A 81 -4.66 3.01 21.72
N LEU A 82 -5.65 3.13 20.84
CA LEU A 82 -5.48 3.15 19.39
C LEU A 82 -5.54 4.59 18.87
N ILE A 83 -4.52 4.98 18.12
CA ILE A 83 -4.44 6.27 17.44
C ILE A 83 -5.04 6.10 16.04
N GLU A 84 -6.32 6.47 15.88
CA GLU A 84 -6.96 6.51 14.56
C GLU A 84 -6.49 7.72 13.74
N LYS A 85 -6.05 7.47 12.50
CA LYS A 85 -5.56 8.53 11.62
C LYS A 85 -6.69 9.02 10.72
N ARG A 86 -6.85 10.35 10.65
CA ARG A 86 -7.84 11.03 9.78
C ARG A 86 -7.30 11.33 8.37
N TYR A 87 -6.09 10.87 8.07
CA TYR A 87 -5.45 10.94 6.75
C TYR A 87 -5.10 9.53 6.27
N ILE A 88 -5.06 9.32 4.95
CA ILE A 88 -4.75 8.02 4.36
C ILE A 88 -3.50 8.16 3.48
N ASN A 89 -2.39 7.62 3.96
CA ASN A 89 -1.12 7.57 3.24
C ASN A 89 -0.75 6.10 3.03
N ILE A 90 -0.45 5.70 1.79
CA ILE A 90 -0.18 4.30 1.43
C ILE A 90 1.26 4.16 0.95
N GLY A 91 2.02 3.27 1.60
CA GLY A 91 3.37 2.90 1.19
C GLY A 91 3.36 1.77 0.17
N ILE A 92 4.24 1.84 -0.84
CA ILE A 92 4.39 0.80 -1.86
C ILE A 92 5.79 0.21 -1.78
N ALA A 93 5.90 -1.10 -1.57
CA ALA A 93 7.18 -1.79 -1.59
C ALA A 93 7.77 -1.79 -3.01
N VAL A 94 8.99 -1.28 -3.15
CA VAL A 94 9.76 -1.31 -4.39
C VAL A 94 11.12 -1.93 -4.10
N ASP A 95 11.40 -3.05 -4.75
CA ASP A 95 12.72 -3.65 -4.69
C ASP A 95 13.67 -2.94 -5.64
N THR A 96 14.87 -2.65 -5.15
CA THR A 96 15.91 -1.95 -5.92
C THR A 96 17.23 -2.70 -5.76
N PRO A 97 18.23 -2.49 -6.64
CA PRO A 97 19.54 -3.10 -6.48
C PRO A 97 20.18 -2.83 -5.09
N ASN A 98 19.86 -1.67 -4.50
CA ASN A 98 20.35 -1.26 -3.19
C ASN A 98 19.54 -1.83 -2.02
N GLY A 99 18.36 -2.40 -2.25
CA GLY A 99 17.47 -2.96 -1.25
C GLY A 99 16.05 -2.39 -1.32
N LEU A 100 15.21 -2.83 -0.38
CA LEU A 100 13.80 -2.45 -0.29
C LEU A 100 13.63 -0.99 0.11
N VAL A 101 12.86 -0.24 -0.68
CA VAL A 101 12.34 1.08 -0.32
C VAL A 101 10.83 1.09 -0.35
N VAL A 102 10.21 1.97 0.46
CA VAL A 102 8.76 2.09 0.55
C VAL A 102 8.36 3.56 0.35
N PRO A 103 8.30 4.07 -0.90
CA PRO A 103 7.73 5.39 -1.17
C PRO A 103 6.27 5.48 -0.70
N VAL A 104 5.89 6.65 -0.20
CA VAL A 104 4.56 6.90 0.36
C VAL A 104 3.75 7.82 -0.55
N ILE A 105 2.60 7.32 -1.00
CA ILE A 105 1.57 8.11 -1.66
C ILE A 105 0.78 8.82 -0.56
N LYS A 106 1.02 10.12 -0.38
CA LYS A 106 0.25 10.95 0.56
C LYS A 106 -1.17 11.21 0.05
N ASP A 107 -2.14 11.27 0.96
CA ASP A 107 -3.55 11.55 0.70
C ASP A 107 -4.10 10.67 -0.43
N ALA A 108 -3.85 9.36 -0.37
CA ALA A 108 -4.18 8.40 -1.42
C ALA A 108 -5.69 8.35 -1.71
N ASP A 109 -6.53 8.66 -0.71
CA ASP A 109 -7.99 8.73 -0.84
C ASP A 109 -8.48 9.96 -1.62
N LYS A 110 -7.64 10.98 -1.79
CA LYS A 110 -7.94 12.22 -2.51
C LYS A 110 -7.42 12.22 -3.95
N LYS A 111 -6.78 11.13 -4.40
CA LYS A 111 -6.17 11.02 -5.74
C LYS A 111 -7.04 10.23 -6.69
N GLY A 112 -7.02 10.63 -7.96
CA GLY A 112 -7.57 9.86 -9.07
C GLY A 112 -6.68 8.67 -9.43
N ILE A 113 -7.17 7.83 -10.34
CA ILE A 113 -6.44 6.67 -10.88
C ILE A 113 -5.53 7.08 -12.06
N LYS A 114 -5.79 8.25 -12.66
CA LYS A 114 -4.99 8.86 -13.75
C LYS A 114 -3.98 9.85 -13.18
#